data_AF-A0A1M6SDJ5-F1
#
_entry.id   AF-A0A1M6SDJ5-F1
#
_cell.length_a   1.000
_cell.length_b   1.000
_cell.length_c   1.000
_cell.angle_alpha   90.00
_cell.angle_beta   90.00
_cell.angle_gamma   90.00
#
_symmetry.space_group_name_H-M   'P 1'
#
loop_
_entity.id
_entity.type
_entity.pdbx_description
1 polymer ?
#
loop_
_entity_poly.entity_id
_entity_poly.type
_entity_poly.pdbx_seq_one_letter_code
_entity_poly.pdbx_strand_id
1 'polypeptide(L)'
;MQCLENSLKIFVKTGADIDLETAMARLSNLTRDYYREKKYPGKSEIRVLANTFVKDLKIGKWPNVLQGEFNDNFRSKTKAFLEKIHGDAHKAAEAMLKQCKETVDKNVRG
;
A
#
# COMPACT_ATOMS: atom_id res chain seq x y z
N MET A 1 -0.69 4.99 -10.83
CA MET A 1 -2.02 4.91 -10.22
C MET A 1 -2.91 3.88 -10.92
N GLN A 2 -3.05 3.93 -12.24
CA GLN A 2 -3.87 2.99 -13.04
C GLN A 2 -3.63 1.50 -12.77
N CYS A 3 -2.38 1.06 -12.59
CA CYS A 3 -2.08 -0.35 -12.30
C CYS A 3 -2.66 -0.84 -10.95
N LEU A 4 -2.62 -0.01 -9.90
CA LEU A 4 -3.22 -0.35 -8.60
C LEU A 4 -4.74 -0.47 -8.74
N GLU A 5 -5.35 0.53 -9.37
CA GLU A 5 -6.79 0.55 -9.63
C GLU A 5 -7.24 -0.66 -10.45
N ASN A 6 -6.56 -0.98 -11.55
CA ASN A 6 -6.90 -2.11 -12.40
C ASN A 6 -6.80 -3.44 -11.63
N SER A 7 -5.76 -3.61 -10.81
CA SER A 7 -5.60 -4.81 -9.99
C SER A 7 -6.77 -4.95 -8.99
N LEU A 8 -7.18 -3.86 -8.35
CA LEU A 8 -8.33 -3.87 -7.46
C LEU A 8 -9.65 -4.14 -8.21
N LYS A 9 -9.83 -3.60 -9.43
CA LYS A 9 -11.00 -3.89 -10.28
C LYS A 9 -11.11 -5.37 -10.63
N ILE A 10 -9.99 -6.01 -10.93
CA ILE A 10 -9.96 -7.44 -11.26
C ILE A 10 -10.22 -8.25 -9.99
N PHE A 11 -9.56 -7.91 -8.88
CA PHE A 11 -9.77 -8.56 -7.59
C PHE A 11 -11.26 -8.55 -7.15
N VAL A 12 -11.98 -7.44 -7.34
CA VAL A 12 -13.43 -7.37 -7.03
C VAL A 12 -14.24 -8.39 -7.82
N LYS A 13 -13.81 -8.73 -9.05
CA LYS A 13 -14.49 -9.69 -9.92
C LYS A 13 -14.07 -11.13 -9.67
N THR A 14 -12.79 -11.36 -9.37
CA THR A 14 -12.16 -12.69 -9.37
C THR A 14 -11.90 -13.23 -7.95
N GLY A 15 -11.70 -12.33 -6.98
CA GLY A 15 -11.22 -12.67 -5.65
C GLY A 15 -9.80 -13.25 -5.62
N ALA A 16 -9.03 -13.17 -6.72
CA ALA A 16 -7.76 -13.86 -6.86
C ALA A 16 -6.62 -13.13 -6.15
N ASP A 17 -5.73 -13.89 -5.51
CA ASP A 17 -4.62 -13.32 -4.73
C ASP A 17 -3.55 -12.67 -5.59
N ILE A 18 -3.35 -13.16 -6.82
CA ILE A 18 -2.41 -12.56 -7.78
C ILE A 18 -2.72 -11.08 -8.08
N ASP A 19 -3.99 -10.71 -8.03
CA ASP A 19 -4.43 -9.33 -8.20
C ASP A 19 -4.05 -8.49 -6.97
N LEU A 20 -4.12 -9.06 -5.76
CA LEU A 20 -3.66 -8.42 -4.54
C LEU A 20 -2.13 -8.31 -4.47
N GLU A 21 -1.39 -9.28 -4.99
CA GLU A 21 0.08 -9.23 -5.06
C GLU A 21 0.51 -8.07 -5.96
N THR A 22 -0.13 -7.95 -7.12
CA THR A 22 0.08 -6.85 -8.07
C THR A 22 -0.29 -5.50 -7.45
N ALA A 23 -1.43 -5.43 -6.75
CA ALA A 23 -1.85 -4.24 -6.02
C ALA A 23 -0.83 -3.85 -4.95
N MET A 24 -0.35 -4.81 -4.15
CA MET A 24 0.63 -4.57 -3.09
C MET A 24 1.96 -4.07 -3.65
N ALA A 25 2.49 -4.72 -4.70
CA ALA A 25 3.72 -4.31 -5.37
C ALA A 25 3.58 -2.89 -5.93
N ARG A 26 2.41 -2.55 -6.49
CA ARG A 26 2.21 -1.19 -7.03
C ARG A 26 2.08 -0.15 -5.93
N LEU A 27 1.36 -0.46 -4.85
CA LEU A 27 1.19 0.42 -3.69
C LEU A 27 2.53 0.71 -3.00
N SER A 28 3.36 -0.33 -2.81
CA SER A 28 4.65 -0.20 -2.15
C SER A 28 5.63 0.66 -2.96
N ASN A 29 5.66 0.47 -4.28
CA ASN A 29 6.44 1.33 -5.19
C ASN A 29 5.98 2.79 -5.17
N LEU A 30 4.66 3.05 -5.28
CA LEU A 30 4.13 4.42 -5.21
C LEU A 30 4.45 5.12 -3.87
N THR A 31 4.47 4.36 -2.78
CA THR A 31 4.82 4.89 -1.45
C THR A 31 6.32 5.19 -1.34
N ARG A 32 7.17 4.34 -1.93
CA ARG A 32 8.62 4.56 -2.02
C ARG A 32 8.95 5.78 -2.87
N ASP A 33 8.29 5.94 -4.01
CA ASP A 33 8.46 7.10 -4.89
C ASP A 33 8.10 8.39 -4.13
N TYR A 34 6.98 8.39 -3.42
CA TYR A 34 6.58 9.51 -2.57
C TYR A 34 7.64 9.89 -1.52
N TYR A 35 8.23 8.90 -0.84
CA TYR A 35 9.32 9.14 0.11
C TYR A 35 10.51 9.85 -0.55
N ARG A 36 10.91 9.40 -1.74
CA ARG A 36 12.05 9.93 -2.49
C ARG A 36 11.81 11.33 -3.02
N GLU A 37 10.62 11.59 -3.54
CA GLU A 37 10.20 12.91 -4.05
C GLU A 37 10.27 13.98 -2.97
N LYS A 38 9.91 13.62 -1.73
CA LYS A 38 9.90 14.56 -0.60
C LYS A 38 11.29 14.91 -0.07
N LYS A 39 12.35 14.20 -0.49
CA LYS A 39 13.75 14.44 -0.11
C LYS A 39 13.93 14.61 1.40
N TYR A 40 13.28 13.76 2.20
CA TYR A 40 13.32 13.87 3.67
C TYR A 40 14.76 13.79 4.20
N PRO A 41 15.31 14.88 4.80
CA PRO A 41 16.70 14.91 5.21
C PRO A 41 16.96 14.01 6.42
N GLY A 42 18.06 13.25 6.37
CA GLY A 42 18.59 12.53 7.52
C GLY A 42 17.80 11.30 8.00
N LYS A 43 16.67 10.96 7.38
CA LYS A 43 15.91 9.74 7.70
C LYS A 43 16.25 8.63 6.71
N SER A 44 16.37 7.40 7.23
CA SER A 44 16.66 6.22 6.40
C SER A 44 15.38 5.75 5.69
N GLU A 45 15.40 5.69 4.35
CA GLU A 45 14.32 5.15 3.51
C GLU A 45 13.87 3.77 4.01
N ILE A 46 14.85 2.87 4.25
CA ILE A 46 14.61 1.51 4.72
C ILE A 46 13.86 1.52 6.05
N ARG A 47 14.31 2.32 7.03
CA ARG A 47 13.67 2.39 8.35
C ARG A 47 12.24 2.92 8.26
N VAL A 48 12.03 3.98 7.48
CA VAL A 48 10.71 4.62 7.34
C VAL A 48 9.72 3.69 6.64
N LEU A 49 10.11 3.06 5.53
CA LEU A 49 9.24 2.15 4.80
C LEU A 49 8.99 0.84 5.57
N ALA A 50 10.00 0.30 6.26
CA ALA A 50 9.81 -0.87 7.12
C ALA A 50 8.82 -0.57 8.27
N ASN A 51 8.97 0.58 8.95
CA ASN A 51 8.00 0.98 9.98
C ASN A 51 6.59 1.17 9.39
N THR A 52 6.49 1.81 8.22
CA THR A 52 5.20 2.05 7.54
C THR A 52 4.48 0.72 7.24
N PHE A 53 5.11 -0.19 6.50
CA PHE A 53 4.45 -1.41 6.03
C PHE A 53 4.31 -2.48 7.10
N VAL A 54 5.33 -2.65 7.96
CA VAL A 54 5.42 -3.77 8.89
C VAL A 54 4.84 -3.42 10.26
N LYS A 55 5.14 -2.23 10.80
CA LYS A 55 4.76 -1.87 12.18
C LYS A 55 3.41 -1.16 12.25
N ASP A 56 3.25 -0.11 11.46
CA ASP A 56 2.07 0.77 11.53
C ASP A 56 0.90 0.20 10.74
N LEU A 57 1.12 -0.17 9.48
CA LEU A 57 0.07 -0.73 8.62
C LEU A 57 -0.12 -2.23 8.85
N LYS A 58 0.93 -2.95 9.26
CA LYS A 58 0.96 -4.40 9.50
C LYS A 58 0.49 -5.22 8.29
N ILE A 59 0.83 -4.80 7.07
CA ILE A 59 0.33 -5.38 5.81
C ILE A 59 1.31 -6.32 5.11
N GLY A 60 2.52 -6.51 5.64
CA GLY A 60 3.46 -7.49 5.11
C GLY A 60 4.80 -7.48 5.82
N LYS A 61 5.79 -8.16 5.25
CA LYS A 61 7.17 -8.24 5.76
C LYS A 61 8.12 -7.42 4.87
N TRP A 62 9.06 -6.72 5.49
CA TRP A 62 10.09 -5.98 4.75
C TRP A 62 11.30 -6.89 4.46
N PRO A 63 11.91 -6.84 3.25
CA PRO A 63 11.56 -6.01 2.08
C PRO A 63 10.53 -6.64 1.13
N ASN A 64 10.00 -7.82 1.45
CA ASN A 64 9.14 -8.62 0.56
C ASN A 64 7.90 -7.88 0.03
N VAL A 65 7.37 -6.91 0.79
CA VAL A 65 6.30 -6.01 0.33
C VAL A 65 6.61 -5.25 -0.96
N LEU A 66 7.89 -5.05 -1.30
CA LEU A 66 8.32 -4.45 -2.57
C LEU A 66 8.12 -5.39 -3.77
N GLN A 67 8.04 -6.70 -3.52
CA GLN A 67 7.83 -7.74 -4.52
C GLN A 67 6.36 -8.17 -4.62
N GLY A 68 5.48 -7.56 -3.83
CA GLY A 68 4.05 -7.86 -3.82
C GLY A 68 3.61 -8.82 -2.70
N GLU A 69 4.53 -9.38 -1.91
CA GLU A 69 4.13 -10.21 -0.78
C GLU A 69 3.36 -9.40 0.27
N PHE A 70 2.26 -9.97 0.74
CA PHE A 70 1.41 -9.39 1.77
C PHE A 70 0.95 -10.44 2.79
N ASN A 71 0.39 -9.98 3.91
CA ASN A 71 -0.25 -10.86 4.89
C ASN A 71 -1.79 -10.68 4.88
N ASP A 72 -2.50 -11.48 5.69
CA ASP A 72 -3.97 -11.43 5.73
C ASP A 72 -4.54 -10.06 6.11
N ASN A 73 -3.79 -9.22 6.83
CA ASN A 73 -4.24 -7.87 7.14
C ASN A 73 -4.36 -7.00 5.89
N PHE A 74 -3.48 -7.16 4.90
CA PHE A 74 -3.60 -6.44 3.64
C PHE A 74 -4.89 -6.82 2.90
N ARG A 75 -5.19 -8.13 2.85
CA ARG A 75 -6.44 -8.64 2.26
C ARG A 75 -7.66 -8.07 2.97
N SER A 76 -7.71 -8.19 4.30
CA SER A 76 -8.83 -7.71 5.10
C SER A 76 -9.02 -6.19 4.99
N LYS A 77 -7.94 -5.41 5.02
CA LYS A 77 -8.00 -3.95 4.82
C LYS A 77 -8.47 -3.59 3.42
N THR A 78 -7.96 -4.26 2.38
CA THR A 78 -8.36 -4.01 0.99
C THR A 78 -9.85 -4.29 0.78
N LYS A 79 -10.37 -5.41 1.32
CA LYS A 79 -11.81 -5.72 1.31
C LYS A 79 -12.61 -4.63 2.04
N ALA A 80 -12.21 -4.24 3.24
CA ALA A 80 -12.88 -3.18 3.99
C ALA A 80 -12.89 -1.82 3.26
N PHE A 81 -11.78 -1.46 2.57
CA PHE A 81 -11.74 -0.26 1.74
C PHE A 81 -12.73 -0.34 0.59
N LEU A 82 -12.75 -1.45 -0.14
CA LEU A 82 -13.66 -1.67 -1.26
C LEU A 82 -15.12 -1.70 -0.84
N GLU A 83 -15.45 -2.30 0.29
CA GLU A 83 -16.81 -2.31 0.86
C GLU A 83 -17.28 -0.89 1.21
N LYS A 84 -16.43 -0.11 1.90
CA LYS A 84 -16.74 1.26 2.35
C LYS A 84 -17.10 2.21 1.20
N ILE A 85 -16.60 1.95 0.00
CA ILE A 85 -16.76 2.79 -1.19
C ILE A 85 -17.63 2.12 -2.27
N HIS A 86 -18.37 1.08 -1.92
CA HIS A 86 -19.27 0.36 -2.83
C HIS A 86 -18.57 -0.23 -4.07
N GLY A 87 -17.35 -0.75 -3.90
CA GLY A 87 -16.57 -1.41 -4.96
C GLY A 87 -15.85 -0.46 -5.91
N ASP A 88 -15.85 0.85 -5.65
CA ASP A 88 -15.13 1.85 -6.45
C ASP A 88 -13.60 1.70 -6.30
N ALA A 89 -13.01 0.86 -7.16
CA ALA A 89 -11.58 0.56 -7.14
C ALA A 89 -10.68 1.81 -7.22
N HIS A 90 -11.13 2.88 -7.88
CA HIS A 90 -10.37 4.12 -7.98
C HIS A 90 -10.26 4.78 -6.60
N LYS A 91 -11.39 4.99 -5.93
CA LYS A 91 -11.41 5.55 -4.56
C LYS A 91 -10.70 4.67 -3.54
N ALA A 92 -10.74 3.34 -3.69
CA ALA A 92 -9.99 2.44 -2.80
C ALA A 92 -8.50 2.65 -2.97
N ALA A 93 -8.04 2.66 -4.23
CA ALA A 93 -6.65 2.84 -4.55
C ALA A 93 -6.13 4.19 -4.02
N GLU A 94 -6.90 5.27 -4.17
CA GLU A 94 -6.58 6.59 -3.60
C GLU A 94 -6.51 6.57 -2.07
N ALA A 95 -7.50 5.97 -1.41
CA ALA A 95 -7.56 5.90 0.05
C ALA A 95 -6.40 5.08 0.63
N MET A 96 -6.06 3.94 0.01
CA MET A 96 -4.92 3.10 0.40
C MET A 96 -3.59 3.85 0.22
N LEU A 97 -3.41 4.52 -0.91
CA LEU A 97 -2.20 5.31 -1.17
C LEU A 97 -2.09 6.48 -0.19
N LYS A 98 -3.20 7.18 0.08
CA LYS A 98 -3.26 8.27 1.06
C LYS A 98 -2.84 7.78 2.44
N GLN A 99 -3.39 6.66 2.92
CA GLN A 99 -3.02 6.07 4.21
C GLN A 99 -1.52 5.74 4.27
N CYS A 100 -0.93 5.20 3.20
CA CYS A 100 0.50 4.93 3.14
C CYS A 100 1.33 6.21 3.24
N LYS A 101 0.96 7.26 2.49
CA LYS A 101 1.66 8.56 2.50
C LYS A 101 1.60 9.25 3.85
N GLU A 102 0.42 9.29 4.48
CA GLU A 102 0.24 9.86 5.82
C GLU A 102 1.08 9.10 6.86
N THR A 103 1.17 7.78 6.73
CA THR A 103 1.97 6.94 7.62
C THR A 103 3.48 7.14 7.40
N VAL A 104 3.93 7.34 6.15
CA VAL A 104 5.31 7.74 5.84
C VAL A 104 5.63 9.06 6.53
N ASP A 105 4.78 10.08 6.36
CA ASP A 105 5.01 11.41 6.93
C ASP A 105 5.08 11.36 8.46
N LYS A 106 4.22 10.56 9.10
CA LYS A 106 4.27 10.29 10.53
C LYS A 106 5.61 9.64 10.93
N ASN A 107 6.06 8.62 10.20
CA ASN A 107 7.32 7.91 10.49
C ASN A 107 8.59 8.72 10.22
N VAL A 108 8.49 9.77 9.41
CA VAL A 108 9.59 10.73 9.18
C VAL A 108 9.66 11.74 10.32
N ARG A 109 8.51 12.23 10.81
CA ARG A 109 8.43 13.23 11.89
C ARG A 109 8.70 12.66 13.28
N GLY A 110 8.42 11.38 13.50
CA GLY A 110 8.80 10.63 14.70
C GLY A 110 10.30 10.39 14.81
#